data_AF-A0A815W7G0-F1
#
_entry.id   AF-A0A815W7G0-F1
#
_cell.length_a   1.000
_cell.length_b   1.000
_cell.length_c   1.000
_cell.angle_alpha   90.00
_cell.angle_beta   90.00
_cell.angle_gamma   90.00
#
_symmetry.space_group_name_H-M   'P 1'
#
loop_
_entity.id
_entity.type
_entity.pdbx_description
1 polymer ?
#
loop_
_entity_poly.entity_id
_entity_poly.type
_entity_poly.pdbx_seq_one_letter_code
_entity_poly.pdbx_strand_id
1 'polypeptide(L)'
;MLHCPKSHHEINLAESLIDYYCRAAPEVYDHSIELLSLHAHLHLAEQVRRHGGLGFSSAFCFESCIRPLKKLVHGTRDLASQVAFWFDLRTAIHRPHFQLQSPA
;
A
#
# COMPACT_ATOMS: atom_id res chain seq x y z
N MET A 1 -7.89 6.58 4.80
CA MET A 1 -6.60 7.26 4.52
C MET A 1 -5.57 6.70 5.49
N LEU A 2 -4.37 6.37 5.01
CA LEU A 2 -3.27 6.00 5.90
C LEU A 2 -2.82 7.25 6.67
N HIS A 3 -2.73 7.16 7.99
CA HIS A 3 -2.41 8.28 8.87
C HIS A 3 -0.99 8.78 8.59
N CYS A 4 -0.83 10.09 8.38
CA CYS A 4 0.49 10.72 8.30
C CYS A 4 0.69 11.52 9.61
N PRO A 5 1.77 11.26 10.37
CA PRO A 5 2.04 11.99 11.60
C PRO A 5 2.26 13.48 11.30
N LYS A 6 1.65 14.34 12.13
CA LYS A 6 1.63 15.79 11.91
C LYS A 6 2.68 16.53 12.73
N SER A 7 3.27 15.87 13.73
CA SER A 7 4.27 16.47 14.60
C SER A 7 5.31 15.46 15.09
N HIS A 8 6.49 15.95 15.46
CA HIS A 8 7.52 15.14 16.11
C HIS A 8 7.05 14.56 17.45
N HIS A 9 6.12 15.24 18.13
CA HIS A 9 5.56 14.76 19.39
C HIS A 9 4.75 13.48 19.21
N GLU A 10 3.92 13.41 18.15
CA GLU A 10 3.19 12.19 17.81
C GLU A 10 4.15 11.02 17.50
N ILE A 11 5.25 11.30 16.80
CA ILE A 11 6.26 10.27 16.48
C ILE A 11 6.93 9.75 17.75
N ASN A 12 7.32 10.63 18.68
CA ASN A 12 7.97 10.25 19.93
C ASN A 12 7.01 9.48 20.86
N LEU A 13 5.74 9.88 20.90
CA LEU A 13 4.71 9.14 21.63
C LEU A 13 4.54 7.73 21.04
N ALA A 14 4.44 7.62 19.71
CA ALA A 14 4.34 6.32 19.04
C ALA A 14 5.57 5.44 19.29
N GLU A 15 6.78 6.01 19.26
CA GLU A 15 8.03 5.29 19.58
C GLU A 15 7.98 4.71 20.99
N SER A 16 7.54 5.51 21.98
CA SER A 16 7.42 5.08 23.38
C SER A 16 6.38 3.96 23.54
N LEU A 17 5.24 4.05 22.83
CA LEU A 17 4.20 3.02 22.86
C LEU A 17 4.66 1.72 22.20
N ILE A 18 5.41 1.81 21.10
CA ILE A 18 5.97 0.65 20.41
C ILE A 18 7.03 -0.04 21.28
N ASP A 19 7.91 0.71 21.92
CA ASP A 19 8.92 0.14 22.83
C ASP A 19 8.25 -0.61 23.99
N TYR A 20 7.23 0.00 24.62
CA TYR A 20 6.44 -0.65 25.66
C TYR A 20 5.77 -1.93 25.15
N TYR A 21 5.13 -1.88 23.98
CA TYR A 21 4.51 -3.05 23.35
C TYR A 21 5.52 -4.19 23.13
N CYS A 22 6.71 -3.88 22.60
CA CYS A 22 7.75 -4.88 22.33
C CYS A 22 8.29 -5.51 23.62
N ARG A 23 8.38 -4.74 24.72
CA ARG A 23 8.80 -5.26 26.03
C ARG A 23 7.72 -6.11 26.71
N ALA A 24 6.45 -5.76 26.54
CA ALA A 24 5.33 -6.48 27.14
C ALA A 24 4.95 -7.75 26.36
N ALA A 25 5.25 -7.83 25.06
CA ALA A 25 4.86 -8.96 24.22
C ALA A 25 5.38 -10.33 24.72
N PRO A 26 6.65 -10.49 25.15
CA PRO A 26 7.15 -11.74 25.70
C PRO A 26 6.46 -12.15 27.01
N GLU A 27 6.03 -11.18 27.83
CA GLU A 27 5.34 -11.46 29.11
C GLU A 27 3.94 -12.04 28.88
N VAL A 28 3.28 -11.64 27.79
CA VAL A 28 1.91 -12.06 27.46
C VAL A 28 1.88 -13.35 26.64
N TYR A 29 2.83 -13.51 25.71
CA TYR A 29 2.80 -14.56 24.69
C TYR A 29 3.97 -15.54 24.75
N ASP A 30 4.77 -15.51 25.82
CA ASP A 30 6.00 -16.28 26.01
C ASP A 30 7.19 -15.79 25.13
N HIS A 31 8.42 -16.07 25.56
CA HIS A 31 9.66 -15.61 24.91
C HIS A 31 9.88 -16.21 23.51
N SER A 32 9.10 -17.22 23.14
CA SER A 32 9.12 -17.80 21.79
C SER A 32 8.55 -16.88 20.71
N ILE A 33 7.90 -15.76 21.07
CA ILE A 33 7.30 -14.80 20.13
C ILE A 33 8.27 -13.75 19.59
N GLU A 34 9.59 -13.89 19.76
CA GLU A 34 10.60 -13.00 19.16
C GLU A 34 10.61 -13.12 17.62
N LEU A 35 9.54 -12.58 17.01
CA LEU A 35 9.30 -12.56 15.60
C LEU A 35 10.08 -11.41 14.99
N LEU A 36 10.58 -11.62 13.77
CA LEU A 36 11.21 -10.58 12.96
C LEU A 36 10.31 -9.33 12.84
N SER A 37 8.99 -9.54 12.76
CA SER A 37 8.01 -8.45 12.74
C SER A 37 8.08 -7.62 14.01
N LEU A 38 8.15 -8.22 15.20
CA LEU A 38 8.22 -7.51 16.48
C LEU A 38 9.46 -6.61 16.54
N HIS A 39 10.63 -7.15 16.21
CA HIS A 39 11.86 -6.36 16.14
C HIS A 39 11.77 -5.23 15.10
N ALA A 40 11.14 -5.48 13.96
CA ALA A 40 10.95 -4.47 12.92
C ALA A 40 10.12 -3.26 13.40
N HIS A 41 9.22 -3.43 14.38
CA HIS A 41 8.42 -2.32 14.90
C HIS A 41 9.28 -1.24 15.55
N LEU A 42 10.38 -1.62 16.22
CA LEU A 42 11.29 -0.68 16.88
C LEU A 42 11.91 0.33 15.90
N HIS A 43 12.00 -0.03 14.62
CA HIS A 43 12.57 0.84 13.60
C HIS A 43 11.53 1.79 12.97
N LEU A 44 10.23 1.60 13.20
CA LEU A 44 9.17 2.35 12.52
C LEU A 44 9.24 3.85 12.77
N ALA A 45 9.50 4.28 14.01
CA ALA A 45 9.59 5.70 14.34
C ALA A 45 10.73 6.39 13.57
N GLU A 46 11.89 5.74 13.49
CA GLU A 46 13.02 6.25 12.72
C GLU A 46 12.73 6.25 11.22
N GLN A 47 12.06 5.22 10.70
CA GLN A 47 11.63 5.21 9.29
C GLN A 47 10.69 6.38 8.98
N VAL A 48 9.78 6.72 9.90
CA VAL A 48 8.88 7.87 9.76
C VAL A 48 9.65 9.19 9.78
N ARG A 49 10.64 9.35 10.66
CA ARG A 49 11.47 10.57 10.71
C ARG A 49 12.23 10.78 9.40
N ARG A 50 12.71 9.70 8.78
CA ARG A 50 13.50 9.77 7.53
C ARG A 50 12.66 9.93 6.27
N HIS A 51 11.50 9.26 6.20
CA HIS A 51 10.73 9.13 4.96
C HIS A 51 9.33 9.76 5.03
N GLY A 52 8.92 10.28 6.19
CA GLY A 52 7.57 10.77 6.44
C GLY A 52 6.57 9.64 6.69
N GLY A 53 5.29 9.87 6.38
CA GLY A 53 4.24 8.88 6.62
C GLY A 53 4.44 7.59 5.80
N LEU A 54 4.67 6.46 6.49
CA LEU A 54 4.93 5.15 5.87
C LEU A 54 3.75 4.58 5.06
N GLY A 55 2.57 5.20 5.15
CA GLY A 55 1.41 4.79 4.38
C GLY A 55 1.66 4.85 2.87
N PHE A 56 2.39 5.86 2.39
CA PHE A 56 2.65 6.03 0.96
C PHE A 56 3.67 5.02 0.42
N SER A 57 4.58 4.53 1.27
CA SER A 57 5.56 3.49 0.93
C SER A 57 5.06 2.07 1.23
N SER A 58 3.82 1.91 1.70
CA SER A 58 3.28 0.60 2.06
C SER A 58 2.89 -0.21 0.82
N ALA A 59 2.93 -1.54 0.95
CA ALA A 59 2.43 -2.45 -0.08
C ALA A 59 0.90 -2.41 -0.24
N PHE A 60 0.16 -1.72 0.64
CA PHE A 60 -1.30 -1.69 0.65
C PHE A 60 -1.89 -1.21 -0.68
N CYS A 61 -1.30 -0.18 -1.29
CA CYS A 61 -1.74 0.31 -2.60
C CYS A 61 -1.55 -0.75 -3.69
N PHE A 62 -0.42 -1.45 -3.67
CA PHE A 62 -0.13 -2.53 -4.61
C PHE A 62 -1.09 -3.70 -4.44
N GLU A 63 -1.33 -4.15 -3.20
CA GLU A 63 -2.28 -5.23 -2.90
C GLU A 63 -3.70 -4.87 -3.31
N SER A 64 -4.09 -3.60 -3.12
CA SER A 64 -5.39 -3.10 -3.57
C SER A 64 -5.58 -3.20 -5.09
N CYS A 65 -4.50 -3.13 -5.88
CA CYS A 65 -4.52 -3.33 -7.32
C CYS A 65 -4.62 -4.80 -7.75
N ILE A 66 -4.27 -5.77 -6.89
CA ILE A 66 -4.32 -7.20 -7.25
C ILE A 66 -5.75 -7.65 -7.53
N ARG A 67 -6.71 -7.22 -6.70
CA ARG A 67 -8.12 -7.62 -6.87
C ARG A 67 -8.73 -7.20 -8.22
N PRO A 68 -8.64 -5.93 -8.66
CA PRO A 68 -9.12 -5.55 -9.99
C PRO A 68 -8.29 -6.21 -11.09
N LEU A 69 -6.97 -6.35 -10.92
CA LEU A 69 -6.11 -7.02 -11.91
C LEU A 69 -6.58 -8.46 -12.16
N LYS A 70 -6.88 -9.23 -11.10
CA LYS A 70 -7.43 -10.59 -11.20
C LYS A 70 -8.78 -10.68 -11.94
N LYS A 71 -9.53 -9.58 -12.07
CA LYS A 71 -10.75 -9.56 -12.89
C LYS A 71 -10.47 -9.36 -14.37
N LEU A 72 -9.33 -8.77 -14.71
CA LEU A 72 -8.91 -8.53 -16.10
C LEU A 72 -8.23 -9.76 -16.69
N VAL A 73 -7.52 -10.54 -15.87
CA VAL A 73 -6.81 -11.73 -16.30
C VAL A 73 -7.55 -13.01 -15.93
N HIS A 74 -7.66 -13.92 -16.89
CA HIS A 74 -8.20 -15.26 -16.70
C HIS A 74 -7.17 -16.29 -17.19
N GLY A 75 -6.93 -17.33 -16.39
CA GLY A 75 -5.91 -18.35 -16.69
C GLY A 75 -4.47 -17.88 -16.43
N THR A 76 -3.49 -18.64 -16.92
CA THR A 76 -2.06 -18.46 -16.62
C THR A 76 -1.21 -18.03 -17.82
N ARG A 77 -1.79 -17.93 -19.02
CA ARG A 77 -1.08 -17.62 -20.27
C ARG A 77 -1.41 -16.21 -20.75
N ASP A 78 -0.42 -15.55 -21.34
CA ASP A 78 -0.56 -14.25 -22.02
C ASP A 78 -1.19 -13.14 -21.16
N LEU A 79 -0.87 -13.13 -19.86
CA LEU A 79 -1.39 -12.20 -18.85
C LEU A 79 -1.22 -10.73 -19.28
N ALA A 80 -0.04 -10.36 -19.77
CA ALA A 80 0.24 -9.00 -20.21
C ALA A 80 -0.65 -8.55 -21.38
N SER A 81 -0.88 -9.44 -22.35
CA SER A 81 -1.75 -9.18 -23.51
C SER A 81 -3.21 -9.00 -23.08
N GLN A 82 -3.69 -9.80 -22.13
CA GLN A 82 -5.04 -9.67 -21.59
C GLN A 82 -5.23 -8.31 -20.89
N VAL A 83 -4.26 -7.89 -20.07
CA VAL A 83 -4.30 -6.58 -19.40
C VAL A 83 -4.27 -5.44 -20.41
N ALA A 84 -3.39 -5.50 -21.41
CA ALA A 84 -3.28 -4.48 -22.46
C ALA A 84 -4.60 -4.33 -23.23
N PHE A 85 -5.20 -5.44 -23.66
CA PHE A 85 -6.49 -5.44 -24.35
C PHE A 85 -7.58 -4.73 -23.55
N TRP A 86 -7.72 -5.03 -22.24
CA TRP A 86 -8.71 -4.38 -21.40
C TRP A 86 -8.44 -2.89 -21.18
N PHE A 87 -7.17 -2.50 -21.10
CA PHE A 87 -6.78 -1.10 -20.99
C PHE A 87 -7.14 -0.32 -22.26
N ASP A 88 -6.84 -0.87 -23.43
CA ASP A 88 -7.16 -0.26 -24.73
C ASP A 88 -8.68 -0.14 -24.92
N LEU A 89 -9.43 -1.20 -24.62
CA LEU A 89 -10.89 -1.20 -24.70
C LEU A 89 -11.52 -0.14 -23.78
N ARG A 90 -11.02 -0.03 -22.54
CA ARG A 90 -11.49 0.99 -21.59
C ARG A 90 -11.18 2.41 -22.08
N THR A 91 -9.98 2.61 -22.64
CA THR A 91 -9.56 3.90 -23.20
C THR A 91 -10.41 4.28 -24.41
N ALA A 92 -10.74 3.30 -25.26
CA ALA A 92 -11.59 3.51 -26.43
C ALA A 92 -13.03 3.88 -26.06
N ILE A 93 -13.62 3.23 -25.05
CA ILE A 93 -15.00 3.51 -24.57
C ILE A 93 -15.09 4.91 -23.92
N HIS A 94 -14.05 5.31 -23.17
CA HIS A 94 -14.05 6.60 -22.47
C HIS A 94 -13.46 7.76 -23.28
N ARG A 95 -13.05 7.52 -24.54
CA ARG A 95 -12.71 8.64 -25.44
C ARG A 95 -13.99 9.44 -25.70
N PRO A 96 -14.00 10.76 -25.43
CA PRO A 96 -15.13 11.59 -25.85
C PRO A 96 -15.23 11.48 -27.37
N HIS A 97 -16.42 11.13 -27.87
CA HIS A 97 -16.69 11.11 -29.31
C HIS A 97 -16.26 12.46 -29.89
N PHE A 98 -15.20 12.46 -30.71
CA PHE A 98 -14.87 13.60 -31.54
C PHE A 98 -16.12 13.92 -32.36
N GLN A 99 -16.77 15.04 -32.06
CA GLN A 99 -17.82 15.57 -32.91
C GLN A 99 -17.18 15.83 -34.27
N LEU A 100 -17.58 15.05 -35.28
CA LEU A 100 -17.24 15.30 -36.67
C LEU A 100 -17.83 16.68 -37.01
N GLN A 101 -17.00 17.71 -37.03
CA GLN A 101 -17.37 18.98 -37.67
C GLN A 101 -17.60 18.67 -39.15
N SER A 102 -18.86 18.72 -39.57
CA SER A 102 -19.25 18.67 -40.98
C SER A 102 -18.56 19.83 -41.70
N PRO A 103 -17.92 19.60 -42.86
CA PRO A 103 -17.38 20.70 -43.65
C PRO A 103 -18.55 21.57 -44.12
N ALA A 104 -18.36 22.89 -43.97
CA ALA A 104 -19.26 23.94 -44.45
C ALA A 104 -19.22 24.07 -45.98
#